data_AF-A0A351RC82-F1
#
_entry.id   AF-A0A351RC82-F1
#
_cell.length_a   1.000
_cell.length_b   1.000
_cell.length_c   1.000
_cell.angle_alpha   90.00
_cell.angle_beta   90.00
_cell.angle_gamma   90.00
#
_symmetry.space_group_name_H-M   'P 1'
#
loop_
_entity.id
_entity.type
_entity.pdbx_description
1 polymer ?
#
loop_
_entity_poly.entity_id
_entity_poly.type
_entity_poly.pdbx_seq_one_letter_code
_entity_poly.pdbx_strand_id
1 'polypeptide(L)'
;MLLLRSTLFLLGQIITAPIFTFIALLSMPLHPVTRNILISGWARSMIWWLRITCNIRHEIKGLENIPTTPSIILAKHQSAWETLAFQAIFPT
;
A
#
# COMPACT_ATOMS: atom_id res chain seq x y z
N MET A 1 17.08 14.73 12.33
CA MET A 1 15.73 14.85 11.72
C MET A 1 15.32 13.61 10.93
N LEU A 2 16.19 13.04 10.07
CA LEU A 2 15.87 11.82 9.33
C LEU A 2 15.45 10.64 10.23
N LEU A 3 16.24 10.36 11.28
CA LEU A 3 15.98 9.27 12.23
C LEU A 3 14.58 9.35 12.85
N LEU A 4 14.18 10.51 13.36
CA LEU A 4 12.85 10.70 13.94
C LEU A 4 11.73 10.35 12.94
N ARG A 5 11.86 10.82 11.70
CA ARG A 5 10.85 10.62 10.65
C ARG A 5 10.75 9.17 10.24
N SER A 6 11.88 8.50 10.03
CA SER A 6 11.93 7.07 9.73
C SER A 6 11.44 6.22 10.91
N THR A 7 11.73 6.61 12.14
CA THR A 7 11.23 5.92 13.34
C THR A 7 9.72 6.06 13.48
N LEU A 8 9.14 7.24 13.27
CA LEU A 8 7.68 7.42 13.26
C LEU A 8 7.00 6.60 12.16
N PHE A 9 7.62 6.54 10.97
CA PHE A 9 7.14 5.70 9.89
C PHE A 9 7.16 4.21 10.27
N LEU A 10 8.28 3.74 10.85
CA LEU A 10 8.44 2.36 11.31
C LEU A 10 7.45 2.00 12.41
N LEU A 11 7.23 2.88 13.39
CA LEU A 11 6.24 2.67 14.45
C LEU A 11 4.83 2.54 13.88
N GLY A 12 4.47 3.40 12.92
CA GLY A 12 3.18 3.29 12.22
C GLY A 12 3.00 1.93 11.54
N GLN A 13 4.04 1.43 10.86
CA GLN A 13 4.00 0.09 10.26
C GLN A 13 3.87 -1.01 11.30
N ILE A 14 4.70 -1.01 12.35
CA ILE A 14 4.71 -2.04 13.41
C ILE A 14 3.37 -2.08 14.14
N ILE A 15 2.74 -0.93 14.38
CA ILE A 15 1.44 -0.86 15.09
C ILE A 15 0.29 -1.29 14.17
N THR A 16 0.29 -0.84 12.91
CA THR A 16 -0.84 -1.09 12.01
C THR A 16 -0.80 -2.47 11.35
N ALA A 17 0.38 -3.06 11.15
CA ALA A 17 0.50 -4.37 10.51
C ALA A 17 -0.27 -5.47 11.27
N PRO A 18 -0.14 -5.64 12.62
CA PRO A 18 -0.95 -6.59 13.37
C PRO A 18 -2.45 -6.32 13.24
N ILE A 19 -2.88 -5.06 13.28
CA ILE A 19 -4.29 -4.68 13.13
C ILE A 19 -4.83 -5.19 11.79
N PHE A 20 -4.10 -4.94 10.69
CA PHE A 20 -4.50 -5.41 9.38
C PHE A 20 -4.36 -6.92 9.20
N THR A 21 -3.44 -7.58 9.91
CA THR A 21 -3.41 -9.04 10.00
C THR A 21 -4.69 -9.59 10.62
N PHE A 22 -5.18 -8.99 11.71
CA PHE A 22 -6.47 -9.38 12.30
C PHE A 22 -7.63 -9.13 11.33
N ILE A 23 -7.66 -7.98 10.64
CA ILE A 23 -8.67 -7.70 9.60
C ILE A 23 -8.60 -8.77 8.49
N ALA A 24 -7.41 -9.12 8.02
CA ALA A 24 -7.22 -10.15 7.00
C ALA A 24 -7.79 -11.50 7.45
N LEU A 25 -7.49 -11.93 8.68
CA LEU A 25 -8.01 -13.18 9.25
C LEU A 25 -9.53 -13.15 9.41
N LEU A 26 -10.10 -12.06 9.91
CA LEU A 26 -11.56 -11.90 10.07
C LEU A 26 -12.29 -11.80 8.73
N SER A 27 -11.61 -11.33 7.68
CA SER A 27 -12.14 -11.22 6.32
C SER A 27 -12.04 -12.51 5.50
N MET A 28 -11.47 -13.59 6.04
CA MET A 28 -11.39 -14.91 5.40
C MET A 28 -12.70 -15.41 4.76
N PRO A 29 -13.89 -15.32 5.42
CA PRO A 29 -15.15 -15.79 4.84
C PRO A 29 -15.71 -14.88 3.74
N LEU A 30 -15.15 -13.69 3.53
CA LEU A 30 -15.62 -12.76 2.51
C LEU A 30 -15.16 -13.17 1.11
N HIS A 31 -15.88 -12.69 0.10
CA HIS A 31 -15.50 -12.84 -1.30
C HIS A 31 -14.06 -12.33 -1.54
N PRO A 32 -13.21 -13.01 -2.34
CA PRO A 32 -11.80 -12.66 -2.50
C PRO A 32 -11.54 -11.20 -2.87
N VAL A 33 -12.39 -10.61 -3.72
CA VAL A 33 -12.28 -9.20 -4.12
C VAL A 33 -12.50 -8.26 -2.93
N THR A 34 -13.53 -8.51 -2.12
CA THR A 34 -13.81 -7.71 -0.91
C THR A 34 -12.64 -7.82 0.08
N ARG A 35 -12.11 -9.02 0.27
CA ARG A 35 -10.93 -9.25 1.10
C ARG A 35 -9.72 -8.48 0.59
N ASN A 36 -9.46 -8.52 -0.72
CA ASN A 36 -8.37 -7.77 -1.35
C ASN A 36 -8.49 -6.27 -1.07
N ILE A 37 -9.68 -5.69 -1.29
CA ILE A 37 -9.95 -4.27 -1.03
C ILE A 37 -9.68 -3.90 0.44
N LEU A 38 -10.11 -4.73 1.39
CA LEU A 38 -9.89 -4.49 2.82
C LEU A 38 -8.39 -4.51 3.16
N ILE A 39 -7.67 -5.56 2.73
CA ILE A 39 -6.25 -5.73 3.05
C ILE A 39 -5.39 -4.67 2.35
N SER A 40 -5.66 -4.35 1.08
CA SER A 40 -4.98 -3.27 0.34
C SER A 40 -5.25 -1.88 0.92
N GLY A 41 -6.24 -1.75 1.82
CA GLY A 41 -6.40 -0.56 2.67
C GLY A 41 -5.14 -0.23 3.49
N TRP A 42 -4.41 -1.25 3.96
CA TRP A 42 -3.17 -1.04 4.72
C TRP A 42 -2.12 -0.31 3.89
N ALA A 43 -1.86 -0.82 2.69
CA ALA A 43 -0.87 -0.25 1.78
C ALA A 43 -1.17 1.22 1.44
N ARG A 44 -2.45 1.53 1.14
CA ARG A 44 -2.92 2.90 0.91
C ARG A 44 -2.68 3.80 2.11
N SER A 45 -2.98 3.32 3.32
CA SER A 45 -2.73 4.07 4.56
C SER A 45 -1.23 4.29 4.82
N MET A 46 -0.37 3.32 4.49
CA MET A 46 1.08 3.45 4.67
C MET A 46 1.70 4.43 3.67
N ILE A 47 1.23 4.48 2.43
CA ILE A 47 1.65 5.50 1.45
C ILE A 47 1.27 6.91 1.94
N TRP A 48 0.08 7.08 2.50
CA TRP A 48 -0.34 8.34 3.11
C TRP A 48 0.53 8.69 4.34
N TRP A 49 0.80 7.70 5.21
CA TRP A 49 1.63 7.89 6.41
C TRP A 49 3.07 8.25 6.06
N LEU A 50 3.63 7.66 5.01
CA LEU A 50 4.95 7.97 4.47
C LEU A 50 5.04 9.43 4.02
N ARG A 51 3.99 9.96 3.38
CA ARG A 51 3.92 11.37 3.01
C ARG A 51 3.89 12.29 4.22
N ILE A 52 3.24 11.92 5.32
CA ILE A 52 3.18 12.75 6.53
C ILE A 52 4.50 12.70 7.29
N THR A 53 4.99 11.50 7.58
CA THR A 53 6.19 11.31 8.41
C THR A 53 7.47 11.66 7.66
N CYS A 54 7.65 11.11 6.46
CA CYS A 54 8.87 11.24 5.68
C CYS A 54 8.81 12.31 4.57
N ASN A 55 7.64 12.94 4.32
CA ASN A 55 7.44 13.92 3.22
C ASN A 55 7.93 13.38 1.87
N ILE A 56 7.81 12.07 1.67
CA ILE A 56 8.06 11.43 0.38
C ILE A 56 6.75 11.50 -0.39
N ARG A 57 6.83 12.04 -1.60
CA ARG A 57 5.73 12.17 -2.56
C ARG A 57 6.16 11.49 -3.85
N HIS A 58 5.21 10.88 -4.54
CA HIS A 58 5.43 10.29 -5.83
C HIS A 58 4.48 10.94 -6.83
N GLU A 59 4.91 10.97 -8.09
CA GLU A 59 4.12 11.43 -9.22
C GLU A 59 3.93 10.22 -10.13
N ILE A 60 2.71 10.04 -10.64
CA ILE A 60 2.38 8.99 -11.59
C ILE A 60 2.16 9.65 -12.94
N LYS A 61 2.89 9.19 -13.94
CA LYS A 61 2.74 9.63 -15.32
C LYS A 61 2.18 8.47 -16.15
N GLY A 62 1.23 8.74 -17.03
CA GLY A 62 0.62 7.71 -17.87
C GLY A 62 -0.43 6.86 -17.15
N LEU A 63 -1.17 7.43 -16.18
CA LEU A 63 -2.25 6.73 -15.47
C LEU A 63 -3.36 6.28 -16.45
N GLU A 64 -3.56 7.06 -17.52
CA GLU A 64 -4.45 6.77 -18.64
C GLU A 64 -4.09 5.49 -19.42
N ASN A 65 -2.87 4.98 -19.27
CA ASN A 65 -2.45 3.73 -19.92
C ASN A 65 -2.88 2.48 -19.14
N ILE A 66 -3.51 2.62 -17.97
CA ILE A 66 -3.99 1.48 -17.18
C ILE A 66 -5.23 0.90 -17.88
N PRO A 67 -5.18 -0.35 -18.37
CA PRO A 67 -6.31 -0.97 -19.04
C PRO A 67 -7.44 -1.31 -18.06
N THR A 68 -8.67 -1.32 -18.57
CA THR A 68 -9.86 -1.75 -17.80
C THR A 68 -10.06 -3.27 -17.81
N THR A 69 -9.22 -4.00 -18.54
CA THR A 69 -9.25 -5.46 -18.67
C THR A 69 -8.21 -6.12 -17.76
N PRO A 70 -8.43 -7.39 -17.33
CA PRO A 70 -7.43 -8.14 -16.57
C PRO A 70 -6.07 -8.14 -17.29
N SER A 71 -5.03 -7.70 -16.59
CA SER A 71 -3.70 -7.44 -17.16
C SER A 71 -2.60 -7.80 -16.17
N ILE A 72 -1.40 -8.07 -16.68
CA ILE A 72 -0.21 -8.35 -15.88
C ILE A 72 0.62 -7.06 -15.77
N ILE A 73 0.90 -6.63 -14.55
CA ILE A 73 1.80 -5.50 -14.30
C ILE A 73 3.23 -6.01 -14.22
N LEU A 74 4.07 -5.59 -15.17
CA LEU A 74 5.50 -5.85 -15.16
C LEU A 74 6.25 -4.58 -14.74
N ALA A 75 6.93 -4.63 -13.60
CA ALA A 75 7.67 -3.50 -13.06
C ALA A 75 9.02 -3.94 -12.47
N LYS A 76 10.00 -3.03 -12.53
CA LYS A 76 11.27 -3.19 -11.81
C LYS A 76 11.01 -3.15 -10.30
N HIS A 77 11.63 -4.03 -9.55
CA HIS A 77 11.59 -4.00 -8.08
C HIS A 77 12.88 -3.37 -7.54
N GLN A 78 12.82 -2.09 -7.19
CA GLN A 78 13.97 -1.33 -6.72
C GLN A 78 13.89 -1.01 -5.22
N SER A 79 12.68 -1.01 -4.65
CA SER A 79 12.51 -0.86 -3.20
C SER A 79 11.25 -1.53 -2.65
N ALA A 80 11.13 -1.54 -1.33
CA ALA A 80 9.92 -1.99 -0.64
C ALA A 80 8.72 -1.05 -0.86
N TRP A 81 8.95 0.17 -1.35
CA TRP A 81 7.88 1.14 -1.62
C TRP A 81 6.91 0.63 -2.68
N GLU A 82 7.41 -0.03 -3.74
CA GLU A 82 6.61 -0.58 -4.84
C GLU A 82 5.54 -1.56 -4.34
N THR A 83 5.86 -2.35 -3.30
CA THR A 83 4.93 -3.29 -2.67
C THR A 83 3.68 -2.59 -2.14
N LEU A 84 3.84 -1.37 -1.60
CA LEU A 84 2.74 -0.58 -1.07
C LEU A 84 2.08 0.26 -2.17
N ALA A 85 2.89 0.87 -3.03
CA ALA A 85 2.42 1.79 -4.06
C ALA A 85 1.54 1.09 -5.09
N PHE A 86 1.87 -0.12 -5.52
CA PHE A 86 1.08 -0.82 -6.53
C PHE A 86 -0.35 -1.12 -6.07
N GLN A 87 -0.54 -1.39 -4.78
CA GLN A 87 -1.87 -1.56 -4.17
C GLN A 87 -2.68 -0.24 -4.11
N ALA A 88 -2.01 0.91 -4.21
CA ALA A 88 -2.65 2.22 -4.24
C ALA A 88 -2.85 2.77 -5.67
N ILE A 89 -2.01 2.35 -6.63
CA ILE A 89 -2.01 2.83 -8.00
C ILE A 89 -2.92 1.99 -8.90
N PHE A 90 -2.84 0.67 -8.78
CA PHE A 90 -3.56 -0.25 -9.66
C PHE A 90 -4.89 -0.69 -9.03
N PRO A 91 -5.91 -0.95 -9.87
CA PRO A 91 -7.22 -1.37 -9.39
C PRO A 91 -7.15 -2.70 -8.64
N THR A 92 -7.98 -2.81 -7.59
CA THR A 92 -8.06 -3.91 -6.62
C THR A 92 -9.25 -4.82 -6.89
#